data_AF-A0A832FN24-F1
#
_entry.id   AF-A0A832FN24-F1
#
_cell.length_a   1.000
_cell.length_b   1.000
_cell.length_c   1.000
_cell.angle_alpha   90.00
_cell.angle_beta   90.00
_cell.angle_gamma   90.00
#
_symmetry.space_group_name_H-M   'P 1'
#
loop_
_entity.id
_entity.type
_entity.pdbx_description
1 polymer ?
#
loop_
_entity_poly.entity_id
_entity_poly.type
_entity_poly.pdbx_seq_one_letter_code
_entity_poly.pdbx_strand_id
1 'polypeptide(L)'
;MTAFDEPVIDVAALMATLREEVRRKQGVCRSRGEDGGAESWNPIHASLDMAEQRAMIGSGVPNMNRFHWLLRLPARLVARVLLYLLQIVTLHQREYNQSMVKAVRGLVRRLRAAQEGHASLAEQIEQLRQRCGDRDAQMELLQSRLAALTLRLEMFTARGGDAAADASLRDAA
;
A
#
# COMPACT_ATOMS: atom_id res chain seq x y z
N MET A 1 3.68 41.54 -53.98
CA MET A 1 4.83 40.92 -53.31
C MET A 1 4.60 41.05 -51.81
N THR A 2 3.99 40.05 -51.19
CA THR A 2 3.75 40.01 -49.74
C THR A 2 4.72 39.00 -49.15
N ALA A 3 5.70 39.49 -48.39
CA ALA A 3 6.60 38.67 -47.61
C ALA A 3 5.76 37.94 -46.54
N PHE A 4 5.77 36.61 -46.58
CA PHE A 4 5.25 35.80 -45.49
C PHE A 4 6.34 35.74 -44.43
N ASP A 5 6.14 36.48 -43.33
CA ASP A 5 6.89 36.26 -42.08
C ASP A 5 6.62 34.82 -41.63
N GLU A 6 7.59 33.93 -41.84
CA GLU A 6 7.56 32.60 -41.25
C GLU A 6 7.67 32.74 -39.73
N PRO A 7 6.72 32.22 -38.95
CA PRO A 7 6.85 32.21 -37.50
C PRO A 7 7.98 31.26 -37.13
N VAL A 8 9.17 31.81 -36.87
CA VAL A 8 10.25 31.08 -36.24
C VAL A 8 9.79 30.70 -34.84
N ILE A 9 9.34 29.47 -34.69
CA ILE A 9 8.93 28.91 -33.40
C ILE A 9 10.19 28.81 -32.55
N ASP A 10 10.33 29.70 -31.57
CA ASP A 10 11.41 29.66 -30.60
C ASP A 10 11.22 28.48 -29.66
N VAL A 11 11.92 27.38 -29.96
CA VAL A 11 11.95 26.14 -29.19
C VAL A 11 12.42 26.41 -27.75
N ALA A 12 13.26 27.42 -27.52
CA ALA A 12 13.74 27.76 -26.18
C ALA A 12 12.60 28.34 -25.32
N ALA A 13 11.80 29.26 -25.88
CA ALA A 13 10.61 29.79 -25.22
C ALA A 13 9.59 28.70 -24.92
N LEU A 14 9.38 27.76 -25.86
CA LEU A 14 8.48 26.62 -25.65
C LEU A 14 8.96 25.73 -24.50
N MET A 15 10.25 25.38 -24.49
CA MET A 15 10.85 24.54 -23.44
C MET A 15 10.85 25.22 -22.07
N ALA A 16 11.03 26.54 -22.02
CA ALA A 16 10.90 27.32 -20.78
C ALA A 16 9.46 27.25 -20.23
N THR A 17 8.48 27.47 -21.11
CA THR A 17 7.05 27.39 -20.75
C THR A 17 6.69 25.99 -20.25
N LEU A 18 7.23 24.95 -20.88
CA LEU A 18 6.97 23.56 -20.49
C LEU A 18 7.58 23.21 -19.14
N ARG A 19 8.79 23.71 -18.83
CA ARG A 19 9.42 23.54 -17.51
C ARG A 19 8.65 24.25 -16.40
N GLU A 20 8.14 25.45 -16.68
CA GLU A 20 7.33 26.22 -15.73
C GLU A 20 6.02 25.48 -15.43
N GLU A 21 5.37 24.94 -16.46
CA GLU A 21 4.13 24.19 -16.32
C GLU A 21 4.33 22.85 -15.58
N VAL A 22 5.49 22.19 -15.79
CA VAL A 22 5.88 20.98 -15.05
C VAL A 22 6.17 21.31 -13.58
N ARG A 23 6.88 22.40 -13.28
CA ARG A 23 7.10 22.85 -11.89
C ARG A 23 5.79 23.19 -11.19
N ARG A 24 4.89 23.89 -11.87
CA ARG A 24 3.56 24.23 -11.34
C ARG A 24 2.76 22.99 -11.00
N LYS A 25 2.74 21.99 -11.89
CA LYS A 25 2.03 20.72 -11.66
C LYS A 25 2.70 19.84 -10.60
N GLN A 26 4.03 19.84 -10.53
CA GLN A 26 4.76 19.15 -9.46
C GLN A 26 4.48 19.75 -8.08
N GLY A 27 4.35 21.08 -7.98
CA GLY A 27 3.96 21.76 -6.73
C GLY A 27 2.58 21.34 -6.24
N VAL A 28 1.59 21.28 -7.13
CA VAL A 28 0.21 20.86 -6.79
C VAL A 28 0.12 19.38 -6.35
N CYS A 29 0.96 18.50 -6.91
CA CYS A 29 1.01 17.10 -6.49
C CYS A 29 1.75 16.88 -5.16
N ARG A 30 2.70 17.76 -4.79
CA ARG A 30 3.52 17.59 -3.58
C ARG A 30 2.77 17.99 -2.30
N SER A 31 1.87 18.97 -2.38
CA SER A 31 1.11 19.48 -1.22
C SER A 31 -0.02 18.55 -0.73
N ARG A 32 -0.24 17.39 -1.36
CA ARG A 32 -1.31 16.43 -1.00
C ARG A 32 -0.78 15.15 -0.34
N GLY A 33 0.51 15.09 0.00
CA GLY A 33 1.21 13.87 0.42
C GLY A 33 1.71 13.82 1.86
N GLU A 34 1.40 14.81 2.71
CA GLU A 34 2.05 14.97 4.03
C GLU A 34 1.17 14.68 5.25
N ASP A 35 0.01 14.03 5.09
CA ASP A 35 -0.70 13.42 6.22
C ASP A 35 -0.37 11.93 6.31
N GLY A 36 0.73 11.64 7.01
CA GLY A 36 1.29 10.32 7.26
C GLY A 36 0.51 9.48 8.28
N GLY A 37 -0.75 9.16 7.98
CA GLY A 37 -1.57 8.26 8.78
C GLY A 37 -2.36 7.29 7.91
N ALA A 38 -2.00 6.00 7.98
CA ALA A 38 -2.71 4.88 7.37
C ALA A 38 -3.05 5.03 5.87
N GLU A 39 -2.11 4.60 5.02
CA GLU A 39 -2.39 3.72 3.87
C GLU A 39 -3.63 4.03 3.03
N SER A 40 -3.77 5.26 2.56
CA SER A 40 -4.76 5.52 1.51
C SER A 40 -4.24 4.88 0.21
N TRP A 41 -4.71 3.68 -0.11
CA TRP A 41 -4.54 3.05 -1.43
C TRP A 41 -5.31 3.79 -2.54
N ASN A 42 -6.17 4.72 -2.13
CA ASN A 42 -7.04 5.54 -2.96
C ASN A 42 -6.29 6.35 -4.04
N PRO A 43 -5.20 7.09 -3.75
CA PRO A 43 -4.37 7.75 -4.76
C PRO A 43 -3.76 6.79 -5.79
N ILE A 44 -3.39 5.57 -5.38
CA ILE A 44 -2.83 4.56 -6.30
C ILE A 44 -3.92 4.10 -7.27
N HIS A 45 -5.14 3.84 -6.79
CA HIS A 45 -6.27 3.52 -7.65
C HIS A 45 -6.65 4.67 -8.58
N ALA A 46 -6.74 5.90 -8.05
CA ALA A 46 -7.06 7.09 -8.84
C ALA A 46 -6.02 7.34 -9.94
N SER A 47 -4.73 7.15 -9.67
CA SER A 47 -3.68 7.30 -10.68
C SER A 47 -3.71 6.21 -11.74
N LEU A 48 -4.04 4.95 -11.38
CA LEU A 48 -4.26 3.86 -12.32
C LEU A 48 -5.45 4.11 -13.25
N ASP A 49 -6.56 4.64 -12.71
CA ASP A 49 -7.76 4.95 -13.50
C ASP A 49 -7.52 6.15 -14.43
N MET A 50 -6.78 7.17 -13.97
CA MET A 50 -6.33 8.26 -14.84
C MET A 50 -5.39 7.79 -15.96
N ALA A 51 -4.50 6.83 -15.68
CA ALA A 51 -3.63 6.24 -16.69
C ALA A 51 -4.43 5.46 -17.74
N GLU A 52 -5.47 4.73 -17.33
CA GLU A 52 -6.38 4.01 -18.22
C GLU A 52 -7.20 4.96 -19.11
N GLN A 53 -7.71 6.06 -18.54
CA GLN A 53 -8.40 7.10 -19.31
C GLN A 53 -7.49 7.77 -20.34
N ARG A 54 -6.22 8.06 -19.99
CA ARG A 54 -5.27 8.66 -20.93
C ARG A 54 -4.83 7.71 -22.03
N ALA A 55 -4.80 6.41 -21.78
CA ALA A 55 -4.53 5.40 -22.79
C ALA A 55 -5.60 5.33 -23.91
N MET A 56 -6.78 5.93 -23.72
CA MET A 56 -7.82 6.04 -24.75
C MET A 56 -7.72 7.31 -25.63
N ILE A 57 -6.91 8.30 -25.25
CA ILE A 57 -6.78 9.55 -26.01
C ILE A 57 -5.89 9.29 -27.23
N GLY A 58 -6.50 9.12 -28.40
CA GLY A 58 -5.78 8.89 -29.66
C GLY A 58 -6.55 8.09 -30.72
N SER A 59 -7.73 7.55 -30.39
CA SER A 59 -8.55 6.78 -31.35
C SER A 59 -9.39 7.65 -32.29
N GLY A 60 -9.56 8.94 -31.98
CA GLY A 60 -10.42 9.85 -32.75
C GLY A 60 -9.62 10.78 -33.66
N VAL A 61 -9.84 10.71 -34.96
CA VAL A 61 -9.30 11.68 -35.92
C VAL A 61 -10.01 13.03 -35.71
N PRO A 62 -9.29 14.14 -35.43
CA PRO A 62 -9.90 15.45 -35.29
C PRO A 62 -10.64 15.85 -36.58
N ASN A 63 -11.85 16.38 -36.45
CA ASN A 63 -12.65 16.79 -37.60
C ASN A 63 -12.02 18.03 -38.28
N MET A 64 -11.31 17.83 -39.39
CA MET A 64 -10.58 18.88 -40.12
C MET A 64 -11.52 19.73 -41.00
N ASN A 65 -12.40 20.51 -40.38
CA ASN A 65 -13.39 21.32 -41.08
C ASN A 65 -12.88 22.70 -41.57
N ARG A 66 -11.60 23.04 -41.37
CA ARG A 66 -11.03 24.38 -41.68
C ARG A 66 -10.26 24.50 -43.01
N PHE A 67 -10.07 23.42 -43.78
CA PHE A 67 -9.23 23.48 -45.01
C PHE A 67 -10.04 23.76 -46.29
N HIS A 68 -9.44 24.55 -47.19
CA HIS A 68 -9.95 24.83 -48.54
C HIS A 68 -10.21 23.53 -49.33
N TRP A 69 -11.34 23.50 -50.05
CA TRP A 69 -11.92 22.29 -50.64
C TRP A 69 -11.01 21.53 -51.63
N LEU A 70 -10.13 22.24 -52.35
CA LEU A 70 -9.21 21.65 -53.34
C LEU A 70 -8.06 20.84 -52.70
N LEU A 71 -7.54 21.30 -51.56
CA LEU A 71 -6.47 20.59 -50.85
C LEU A 71 -7.02 19.39 -50.03
N ARG A 72 -8.34 19.29 -49.89
CA ARG A 72 -9.02 18.36 -48.98
C ARG A 72 -8.82 16.90 -49.36
N LEU A 73 -8.69 16.58 -50.65
CA LEU A 73 -8.50 15.22 -51.15
C LEU A 73 -7.08 14.68 -50.87
N PRO A 74 -6.00 15.33 -51.33
CA PRO A 74 -4.64 14.85 -51.03
C PRO A 74 -4.33 14.93 -49.52
N ALA A 75 -4.81 15.95 -48.82
CA ALA A 75 -4.65 16.04 -47.37
C ALA A 75 -5.32 14.87 -46.64
N ARG A 76 -6.50 14.39 -47.07
CA ARG A 76 -7.13 13.19 -46.50
C ARG A 76 -6.30 11.92 -46.73
N LEU A 77 -5.66 11.80 -47.88
CA LEU A 77 -4.84 10.63 -48.21
C LEU A 77 -3.58 10.61 -47.36
N VAL A 78 -2.86 11.73 -47.30
CA VAL A 78 -1.67 11.91 -46.44
C VAL A 78 -2.04 11.72 -44.97
N ALA A 79 -3.16 12.30 -44.53
CA ALA A 79 -3.66 12.11 -43.16
C ALA A 79 -3.96 10.63 -42.87
N ARG A 80 -4.56 9.88 -43.80
CA ARG A 80 -4.80 8.44 -43.63
C ARG A 80 -3.51 7.64 -43.52
N VAL A 81 -2.52 7.93 -44.36
CA VAL A 81 -1.23 7.21 -44.33
C VAL A 81 -0.46 7.51 -43.04
N LEU A 82 -0.40 8.79 -42.64
CA LEU A 82 0.20 9.18 -41.36
C LEU A 82 -0.56 8.57 -40.18
N LEU A 83 -1.90 8.57 -40.21
CA LEU A 83 -2.71 7.91 -39.20
C LEU A 83 -2.42 6.42 -39.15
N TYR A 84 -2.33 5.73 -40.29
CA TYR A 84 -2.07 4.30 -40.33
C TYR A 84 -0.68 3.95 -39.75
N LEU A 85 0.34 4.75 -40.08
CA LEU A 85 1.69 4.62 -39.54
C LEU A 85 1.73 4.92 -38.03
N LEU A 86 1.09 6.00 -37.59
CA LEU A 86 0.96 6.32 -36.16
C LEU A 86 0.17 5.24 -35.42
N GLN A 87 -0.87 4.69 -36.06
CA GLN A 87 -1.76 3.70 -35.48
C GLN A 87 -1.05 2.37 -35.27
N ILE A 88 -0.17 1.95 -36.19
CA ILE A 88 0.70 0.77 -36.00
C ILE A 88 1.59 0.93 -34.75
N VAL A 89 2.25 2.08 -34.60
CA VAL A 89 3.15 2.32 -33.45
C VAL A 89 2.36 2.45 -32.15
N THR A 90 1.23 3.16 -32.17
CA THR A 90 0.39 3.36 -30.99
C THR A 90 -0.39 2.11 -30.57
N LEU A 91 -0.68 1.18 -31.50
CA LEU A 91 -1.32 -0.10 -31.15
C LEU A 91 -0.43 -0.90 -30.20
N HIS A 92 0.85 -1.05 -30.55
CA HIS A 92 1.82 -1.78 -29.74
C HIS A 92 2.08 -1.09 -28.40
N GLN A 93 2.17 0.25 -28.39
CA GLN A 93 2.29 1.01 -27.14
C GLN A 93 1.05 0.83 -26.25
N ARG A 94 -0.15 0.74 -26.83
CA ARG A 94 -1.40 0.54 -26.08
C ARG A 94 -1.47 -0.85 -25.46
N GLU A 95 -1.14 -1.89 -26.21
CA GLU A 95 -1.09 -3.27 -25.71
C GLU A 95 -0.04 -3.42 -24.59
N TYR A 96 1.14 -2.83 -24.78
CA TYR A 96 2.19 -2.79 -23.76
C TYR A 96 1.70 -2.06 -22.51
N ASN A 97 1.16 -0.85 -22.64
CA ASN A 97 0.66 -0.06 -21.50
C ASN A 97 -0.46 -0.80 -20.76
N GLN A 98 -1.38 -1.46 -21.47
CA GLN A 98 -2.44 -2.26 -20.85
C GLN A 98 -1.87 -3.47 -20.10
N SER A 99 -0.90 -4.18 -20.66
CA SER A 99 -0.27 -5.31 -19.96
C SER A 99 0.50 -4.85 -18.73
N MET A 100 1.19 -3.71 -18.80
CA MET A 100 1.90 -3.10 -17.67
C MET A 100 0.94 -2.65 -16.56
N VAL A 101 -0.17 -1.98 -16.91
CA VAL A 101 -1.23 -1.60 -15.95
C VAL A 101 -1.83 -2.84 -15.28
N LYS A 102 -2.09 -3.92 -16.04
CA LYS A 102 -2.56 -5.20 -15.48
C LYS A 102 -1.53 -5.82 -14.53
N ALA A 103 -0.26 -5.82 -14.90
CA ALA A 103 0.82 -6.34 -14.05
C ALA A 103 0.96 -5.55 -12.74
N VAL A 104 0.93 -4.21 -12.81
CA VAL A 104 0.98 -3.33 -11.63
C VAL A 104 -0.24 -3.56 -10.73
N ARG A 105 -1.45 -3.65 -11.30
CA ARG A 105 -2.66 -3.99 -10.53
C ARG A 105 -2.54 -5.36 -9.85
N GLY A 106 -1.98 -6.35 -10.54
CA GLY A 106 -1.71 -7.67 -9.98
C GLY A 106 -0.73 -7.62 -8.81
N LEU A 107 0.35 -6.85 -8.94
CA LEU A 107 1.34 -6.65 -7.89
C LEU A 107 0.74 -5.95 -6.65
N VAL A 108 -0.02 -4.88 -6.85
CA VAL A 108 -0.71 -4.15 -5.78
C VAL A 108 -1.65 -5.07 -4.99
N ARG A 109 -2.42 -5.93 -5.67
CA ARG A 109 -3.29 -6.90 -5.00
C ARG A 109 -2.50 -7.90 -4.15
N ARG A 110 -1.37 -8.40 -4.66
CA ARG A 110 -0.50 -9.34 -3.92
C ARG A 110 0.14 -8.68 -2.69
N LEU A 111 0.60 -7.45 -2.83
CA LEU A 111 1.15 -6.67 -1.71
C LEU A 111 0.10 -6.47 -0.62
N ARG A 112 -1.14 -6.12 -1.01
CA ARG A 112 -2.24 -5.96 -0.07
C ARG A 112 -2.58 -7.26 0.66
N ALA A 113 -2.70 -8.38 -0.06
CA ALA A 113 -2.96 -9.67 0.55
C ALA A 113 -1.83 -10.09 1.51
N ALA A 114 -0.57 -9.82 1.16
CA ALA A 114 0.57 -10.07 2.05
C ALA A 114 0.50 -9.21 3.31
N GLN A 115 0.13 -7.95 3.18
CA GLN A 115 0.00 -7.01 4.29
C GLN A 115 -1.13 -7.39 5.25
N GLU A 116 -2.29 -7.75 4.71
CA GLU A 116 -3.42 -8.30 5.49
C GLU A 116 -3.00 -9.60 6.21
N GLY A 117 -2.20 -10.45 5.54
CA GLY A 117 -1.58 -11.62 6.14
C GLY A 117 -0.67 -11.28 7.33
N HIS A 118 0.20 -10.28 7.19
CA HIS A 118 1.06 -9.80 8.27
C HIS A 118 0.27 -9.26 9.46
N ALA A 119 -0.81 -8.50 9.22
CA ALA A 119 -1.67 -8.01 10.29
C ALA A 119 -2.31 -9.17 11.07
N SER A 120 -2.80 -10.19 10.37
CA SER A 120 -3.39 -11.38 11.01
C SER A 120 -2.37 -12.19 11.81
N LEU A 121 -1.12 -12.32 11.33
CA LEU A 121 -0.05 -12.98 12.05
C LEU A 121 0.39 -12.20 13.28
N ALA A 122 0.44 -10.87 13.19
CA ALA A 122 0.75 -10.01 14.34
C ALA A 122 -0.31 -10.17 15.44
N GLU A 123 -1.59 -10.23 15.07
CA GLU A 123 -2.69 -10.48 16.00
C GLU A 123 -2.57 -11.87 16.66
N GLN A 124 -2.26 -12.92 15.88
CA GLN A 124 -2.05 -14.26 16.43
C GLN A 124 -0.87 -14.32 17.40
N ILE A 125 0.23 -13.64 17.11
CA ILE A 125 1.39 -13.54 18.01
C ILE A 125 0.97 -12.88 19.32
N GLU A 126 0.19 -11.81 19.26
CA GLU A 126 -0.28 -11.11 20.45
C GLU A 126 -1.22 -11.97 21.30
N GLN A 127 -2.16 -12.69 20.66
CA GLN A 127 -3.02 -13.66 21.34
C GLN A 127 -2.21 -14.79 22.01
N LEU A 128 -1.18 -15.30 21.34
CA LEU A 128 -0.31 -16.33 21.91
C LEU A 128 0.50 -15.80 23.10
N ARG A 129 1.01 -14.56 23.02
CA ARG A 129 1.70 -13.91 24.14
C ARG A 129 0.80 -13.77 25.36
N GLN A 130 -0.45 -13.32 25.16
CA GLN A 130 -1.44 -13.20 26.23
C GLN A 130 -1.69 -14.56 26.88
N ARG A 131 -1.92 -15.62 26.07
CA ARG A 131 -2.14 -16.98 26.60
C ARG A 131 -0.94 -17.54 27.36
N CYS A 132 0.29 -17.20 26.95
CA CYS A 132 1.49 -17.58 27.71
C CYS A 132 1.53 -16.84 29.04
N GLY A 133 1.32 -15.52 29.04
CA GLY A 133 1.26 -14.73 30.28
C GLY A 133 0.20 -15.21 31.27
N ASP A 134 -1.00 -15.56 30.78
CA ASP A 134 -2.07 -16.11 31.61
C ASP A 134 -1.67 -17.44 32.27
N ARG A 135 -0.97 -18.31 31.51
CA ARG A 135 -0.48 -19.58 32.03
C ARG A 135 0.64 -19.40 33.05
N ASP A 136 1.55 -18.46 32.81
CA ASP A 136 2.63 -18.16 33.75
C ASP A 136 2.05 -17.63 35.08
N ALA A 137 1.07 -16.72 35.02
CA ALA A 137 0.37 -16.25 36.21
C ALA A 137 -0.37 -17.38 36.95
N GLN A 138 -0.98 -18.33 36.24
CA GLN A 138 -1.58 -19.52 36.85
C GLN A 138 -0.55 -20.42 37.53
N MET A 139 0.62 -20.61 36.91
CA MET A 139 1.70 -21.39 37.52
C MET A 139 2.22 -20.72 38.79
N GLU A 140 2.43 -19.41 38.80
CA GLU A 140 2.82 -18.66 40.01
C GLU A 140 1.77 -18.79 41.13
N LEU A 141 0.48 -18.73 40.79
CA LEU A 141 -0.60 -18.93 41.76
C LEU A 141 -0.61 -20.35 42.33
N LEU A 142 -0.41 -21.36 41.50
CA LEU A 142 -0.33 -22.75 41.98
C LEU A 142 0.92 -22.98 42.84
N GLN A 143 2.07 -22.43 42.45
CA GLN A 143 3.31 -22.52 43.22
C GLN A 143 3.19 -21.85 44.58
N SER A 144 2.64 -20.63 44.64
CA SER A 144 2.39 -19.93 45.91
C SER A 144 1.42 -20.70 46.80
N ARG A 145 0.37 -21.31 46.24
CA ARG A 145 -0.56 -22.17 46.98
C ARG A 145 0.12 -23.43 47.53
N LEU A 146 0.97 -24.08 46.74
CA LEU A 146 1.74 -25.24 47.19
C LEU A 146 2.70 -24.85 48.32
N ALA A 147 3.44 -23.75 48.19
CA ALA A 147 4.34 -23.24 49.23
C ALA A 147 3.59 -22.96 50.55
N ALA A 148 2.39 -22.35 50.46
CA ALA A 148 1.55 -22.11 51.64
C ALA A 148 1.05 -23.40 52.30
N LEU A 149 0.71 -24.43 51.51
CA LEU A 149 0.33 -25.73 52.04
C LEU A 149 1.51 -26.44 52.72
N THR A 150 2.70 -26.38 52.13
CA THR A 150 3.92 -26.94 52.72
C THR A 150 4.21 -26.30 54.07
N LEU A 151 4.21 -24.98 54.16
CA LEU A 151 4.37 -24.26 55.44
C LEU A 151 3.30 -24.65 56.47
N ARG A 152 2.05 -24.83 56.03
CA ARG A 152 0.96 -25.24 56.93
C ARG A 152 1.16 -26.66 57.47
N LEU A 153 1.64 -27.59 56.65
CA LEU A 153 1.97 -28.93 57.09
C LEU A 153 3.14 -28.93 58.07
N GLU A 154 4.19 -28.16 57.81
CA GLU A 154 5.32 -27.99 58.73
C GLU A 154 4.88 -27.43 60.10
N MET A 155 3.96 -26.47 60.11
CA MET A 155 3.38 -25.96 61.37
C MET A 155 2.56 -27.03 62.13
N PHE A 156 1.82 -27.89 61.42
CA PHE A 156 1.07 -28.97 62.05
C PHE A 156 1.98 -30.07 62.60
N THR A 157 3.04 -30.44 61.88
CA THR A 157 4.00 -31.45 62.36
C THR A 157 4.79 -30.95 63.56
N ALA A 158 5.21 -29.68 63.56
CA ALA A 158 5.86 -29.06 64.73
C ALA A 158 4.95 -29.10 65.97
N ARG A 159 3.69 -28.65 65.82
CA ARG A 159 2.73 -28.64 66.94
C ARG A 159 2.35 -30.04 67.44
N GLY A 160 2.28 -31.01 66.54
CA GLY A 160 2.04 -32.42 66.90
C GLY A 160 3.21 -33.04 67.66
N GLY A 161 4.44 -32.66 67.31
CA GLY A 161 5.65 -33.09 68.03
C GLY A 161 5.69 -32.61 69.48
N ASP A 162 5.38 -31.32 69.71
CA ASP A 162 5.35 -30.75 71.06
C ASP A 162 4.29 -31.41 71.95
N ALA A 163 3.09 -31.66 71.42
CA ALA A 163 2.01 -32.31 72.16
C ALA A 163 2.33 -33.77 72.53
N ALA A 164 3.03 -34.49 71.65
CA ALA A 164 3.48 -35.86 71.92
C ALA A 164 4.59 -35.89 72.99
N ALA A 165 5.51 -34.92 72.97
CA ALA A 165 6.55 -34.78 73.98
C ALA A 165 5.97 -34.47 75.38
N ASP A 166 4.99 -33.56 75.45
CA ASP A 166 4.30 -33.22 76.70
C ASP A 166 3.52 -34.39 77.30
N ALA A 167 2.90 -35.24 76.47
CA ALA A 167 2.22 -36.45 76.93
C ALA A 167 3.20 -37.46 77.53
N SER A 168 4.35 -37.68 76.89
CA SER A 168 5.39 -38.59 77.41
C SER A 168 6.00 -38.12 78.72
N LEU A 169 6.10 -36.81 78.95
CA LEU A 169 6.58 -36.25 80.22
C LEU A 169 5.57 -36.43 81.37
N ARG A 170 4.27 -36.47 81.06
CA ARG A 170 3.22 -36.72 82.06
C ARG A 170 3.11 -38.19 82.49
N ASP A 171 3.28 -39.13 81.57
CA ASP A 171 3.23 -40.57 81.91
C ASP A 171 4.48 -41.06 82.67
N ALA A 172 5.57 -40.30 82.62
CA ALA A 172 6.82 -40.62 83.30
C ALA A 172 6.94 -40.03 84.73
N ALA A 173 6.00 -39.19 85.15
CA ALA A 173 5.97 -38.51 86.45
C ALA A 173 4.95 -39.17 87.40
#